data_AF-A0A970CVK7-F1
#
_entry.id   AF-A0A970CVK7-F1
#
_cell.length_a   1.000
_cell.length_b   1.000
_cell.length_c   1.000
_cell.angle_alpha   90.00
_cell.angle_beta   90.00
_cell.angle_gamma   90.00
#
_symmetry.space_group_name_H-M   'P 1'
#
loop_
_entity.id
_entity.type
_entity.pdbx_description
1 polymer ?
#
loop_
_entity_poly.entity_id
_entity_poly.type
_entity_poly.pdbx_seq_one_letter_code
_entity_poly.pdbx_strand_id
1 'polypeptide(L)'
;MNSNIEKILSISTGVLLIAIAFTVFFISYNRHLDYIKSSIRVFEEDMMVGISEEEEKCHITGSGVIHMVIEAKTNREIMEIQNLYAADDAIPLEDFPEIWIDGENAELVEFTEIDPARYYHVHYDTDFRGNIIRIDYSIR
;
A
#
# COMPACT_ATOMS: atom_id res chain seq x y z
N MET A 1 -14.60 -7.29 -68.38
CA MET A 1 -15.11 -7.22 -67.00
C MET A 1 -14.72 -5.86 -66.44
N ASN A 2 -15.66 -5.10 -65.87
CA ASN A 2 -15.53 -3.66 -65.69
C ASN A 2 -14.55 -3.32 -64.55
N SER A 3 -13.40 -2.70 -64.85
CA SER A 3 -12.31 -2.37 -63.91
C SER A 3 -12.77 -1.65 -62.63
N ASN A 4 -13.89 -0.93 -62.70
CA ASN A 4 -14.50 -0.26 -61.55
C ASN A 4 -15.04 -1.24 -60.50
N ILE A 5 -15.52 -2.42 -60.90
CA ILE A 5 -16.06 -3.44 -59.98
C ILE A 5 -14.92 -4.07 -59.17
N GLU A 6 -13.78 -4.39 -59.81
CA GLU A 6 -12.62 -4.97 -59.13
C GLU A 6 -12.02 -4.00 -58.10
N LYS A 7 -11.95 -2.71 -58.42
CA LYS A 7 -11.50 -1.67 -57.49
C LYS A 7 -12.41 -1.57 -56.25
N ILE A 8 -13.71 -1.49 -56.45
CA ILE A 8 -14.68 -1.44 -55.34
C ILE A 8 -14.57 -2.69 -54.47
N LEU A 9 -14.45 -3.87 -55.09
CA LEU A 9 -14.30 -5.12 -54.38
C LEU A 9 -13.03 -5.13 -53.52
N SER A 10 -11.88 -4.76 -54.10
CA SER A 10 -10.60 -4.70 -53.37
C SER A 10 -10.61 -3.73 -52.18
N ILE A 11 -11.25 -2.57 -52.34
CA ILE A 11 -11.38 -1.57 -51.27
C ILE A 11 -12.28 -2.11 -50.16
N SER A 12 -13.41 -2.71 -50.50
CA SER A 12 -14.32 -3.30 -49.52
C SER A 12 -13.67 -4.44 -48.73
N THR A 13 -12.89 -5.31 -49.39
CA THR A 13 -12.11 -6.36 -48.73
C THR A 13 -11.04 -5.78 -47.81
N GLY A 14 -10.34 -4.73 -48.23
CA GLY A 14 -9.35 -4.05 -47.39
C GLY A 14 -9.95 -3.46 -46.11
N VAL A 15 -11.10 -2.77 -46.24
CA VAL A 15 -11.82 -2.21 -45.08
C VAL A 15 -12.30 -3.31 -44.13
N LEU A 16 -12.80 -4.42 -44.68
CA LEU A 16 -13.23 -5.58 -43.88
C LEU A 16 -12.07 -6.19 -43.09
N LEU A 17 -10.91 -6.38 -43.73
CA LEU A 17 -9.72 -6.93 -43.07
C LEU A 17 -9.23 -6.02 -41.93
N ILE A 18 -9.27 -4.70 -42.14
CA ILE A 18 -8.91 -3.73 -41.11
C ILE A 18 -9.87 -3.82 -39.92
N ALA A 19 -11.18 -3.90 -40.16
CA ALA A 19 -12.17 -4.03 -39.10
C ALA A 19 -11.98 -5.32 -38.28
N ILE A 20 -11.68 -6.44 -38.96
CA ILE A 20 -11.38 -7.72 -38.30
C ILE A 20 -10.10 -7.60 -37.47
N ALA A 21 -9.03 -7.00 -38.01
CA ALA A 21 -7.77 -6.82 -37.31
C ALA A 21 -7.95 -6.01 -36.02
N PHE A 22 -8.68 -4.89 -36.07
CA PHE A 22 -8.98 -4.10 -34.87
C PHE A 22 -9.81 -4.89 -33.85
N THR A 23 -10.84 -5.61 -34.31
CA THR A 23 -11.68 -6.41 -33.41
C THR A 23 -10.86 -7.46 -32.67
N VAL A 24 -9.99 -8.18 -33.38
CA VAL A 24 -9.08 -9.18 -32.79
C VAL A 24 -8.10 -8.53 -31.82
N PHE A 25 -7.53 -7.37 -32.18
CA PHE A 25 -6.63 -6.63 -31.32
C PHE A 25 -7.29 -6.25 -29.99
N PHE A 26 -8.48 -5.63 -30.03
CA PHE A 26 -9.18 -5.22 -28.81
C PHE A 26 -9.61 -6.41 -27.95
N ILE A 27 -10.07 -7.51 -28.56
CA ILE A 27 -10.40 -8.74 -27.82
C ILE A 27 -9.16 -9.29 -27.11
N SER A 28 -8.03 -9.39 -27.82
CA SER A 28 -6.80 -9.92 -27.24
C SER A 28 -6.23 -9.02 -26.15
N TYR A 29 -6.30 -7.71 -26.34
CA TYR A 29 -5.84 -6.72 -25.38
C TYR A 29 -6.67 -6.76 -24.08
N ASN A 30 -8.01 -6.77 -24.21
CA ASN A 30 -8.89 -6.87 -23.04
C ASN A 30 -8.68 -8.19 -22.29
N ARG A 31 -8.55 -9.31 -23.02
CA ARG A 31 -8.24 -10.61 -22.39
C ARG A 31 -6.89 -10.58 -21.66
N HIS A 32 -5.91 -9.86 -22.17
CA HIS A 32 -4.61 -9.73 -21.49
C HIS A 32 -4.72 -8.88 -20.22
N LEU A 33 -5.46 -7.76 -20.26
CA LEU A 33 -5.75 -6.96 -19.08
C LEU A 33 -6.50 -7.76 -18.01
N ASP A 34 -7.51 -8.54 -18.41
CA ASP A 34 -8.27 -9.39 -17.49
C ASP A 34 -7.38 -10.48 -16.89
N TYR A 35 -6.48 -11.06 -17.69
CA TYR A 35 -5.50 -12.02 -17.20
C TYR A 35 -4.57 -11.40 -16.14
N ILE A 36 -4.00 -10.22 -16.42
CA ILE A 36 -3.16 -9.49 -15.47
C ILE A 36 -3.95 -9.21 -14.18
N LYS A 37 -5.16 -8.65 -14.29
CA LYS A 37 -6.01 -8.37 -13.13
C LYS A 37 -6.31 -9.62 -12.32
N SER A 38 -6.65 -10.73 -12.98
CA SER A 38 -6.92 -11.99 -12.29
C SER A 38 -5.67 -12.55 -11.61
N SER A 39 -4.49 -12.43 -12.23
CA SER A 39 -3.23 -12.88 -11.66
C SER A 39 -2.83 -12.05 -10.44
N ILE A 40 -3.06 -10.73 -10.48
CA ILE A 40 -2.85 -9.84 -9.35
C ILE A 40 -3.79 -10.23 -8.21
N ARG A 41 -5.08 -10.44 -8.50
CA ARG A 41 -6.07 -10.83 -7.48
C ARG A 41 -5.74 -12.16 -6.80
N VAL A 42 -5.29 -13.16 -7.56
CA VAL A 42 -4.88 -14.46 -6.99
C VAL A 42 -3.62 -14.30 -6.13
N PHE A 43 -2.70 -13.42 -6.53
CA PHE A 43 -1.52 -13.11 -5.75
C PHE A 43 -1.85 -12.35 -4.45
N GLU A 44 -2.83 -11.43 -4.48
CA GLU A 44 -3.37 -10.75 -3.30
C GLU A 44 -4.11 -11.72 -2.36
N GLU A 45 -4.87 -12.69 -2.88
CA GLU A 45 -5.57 -13.69 -2.07
C GLU A 45 -4.60 -14.66 -1.34
N ASP A 46 -3.46 -15.01 -1.95
CA ASP A 46 -2.45 -15.92 -1.38
C ASP A 46 -1.45 -15.23 -0.43
N MET A 47 -1.33 -13.90 -0.49
CA MET A 47 -0.39 -13.13 0.31
C MET A 47 -1.16 -12.40 1.43
N MET A 48 -0.90 -12.74 2.70
CA MET A 48 -1.52 -12.07 3.88
C MET A 48 -1.18 -10.56 4.00
N VAL A 49 -0.47 -9.99 3.04
CA VAL A 49 -0.13 -8.57 2.96
C VAL A 49 -0.71 -8.07 1.64
N GLY A 50 -1.78 -7.29 1.71
CA GLY A 50 -2.35 -6.62 0.54
C GLY A 50 -1.35 -5.60 0.01
N ILE A 51 -0.78 -5.86 -1.17
CA ILE A 51 -0.01 -4.86 -1.90
C ILE A 51 -0.99 -4.17 -2.84
N SER A 52 -1.76 -3.20 -2.32
CA SER A 52 -2.58 -2.36 -3.18
C SER A 52 -1.68 -1.35 -3.90
N GLU A 53 -1.77 -1.29 -5.23
CA GLU A 53 -1.04 -0.32 -6.08
C GLU A 53 -1.53 1.13 -5.85
N GLU A 54 -2.73 1.29 -5.31
CA GLU A 54 -3.17 2.53 -4.69
C GLU A 54 -2.71 2.48 -3.24
N GLU A 55 -1.91 3.45 -2.77
CA GLU A 55 -1.74 3.69 -1.33
C GLU A 55 -3.13 3.68 -0.70
N GLU A 56 -3.55 2.56 -0.10
CA GLU A 56 -4.68 2.57 0.81
C GLU A 56 -4.21 3.52 1.90
N LYS A 57 -4.69 4.76 1.82
CA LYS A 57 -4.47 5.79 2.83
C LYS A 57 -5.07 5.22 4.10
N CYS A 58 -4.25 4.48 4.83
CA CYS A 58 -4.63 3.88 6.09
C CYS A 58 -4.86 5.07 7.01
N HIS A 59 -6.14 5.38 7.21
CA HIS A 59 -6.56 6.51 8.01
C HIS A 59 -6.88 6.00 9.41
N ILE A 60 -6.17 6.52 10.39
CA ILE A 60 -6.44 6.28 11.80
C ILE A 60 -7.02 7.54 12.43
N THR A 61 -7.91 7.39 13.39
CA THR A 61 -8.38 8.53 14.18
C THR A 61 -7.29 9.00 15.13
N GLY A 62 -7.27 10.27 15.49
CA GLY A 62 -6.32 10.80 16.47
C GLY A 62 -6.46 10.12 17.84
N SER A 63 -7.65 9.66 18.20
CA SER A 63 -7.84 8.79 19.37
C SER A 63 -7.08 7.47 19.27
N GLY A 64 -6.99 6.88 18.07
CA GLY A 64 -6.18 5.71 17.78
C GLY A 64 -4.69 6.02 17.86
N VAL A 65 -4.25 7.18 17.33
CA VAL A 65 -2.86 7.65 17.46
C VAL A 65 -2.48 7.80 18.93
N ILE A 66 -3.32 8.47 19.74
CA ILE A 66 -3.11 8.63 21.19
C ILE A 66 -2.97 7.27 21.87
N HIS A 67 -3.84 6.31 21.53
CA HIS A 67 -3.77 4.96 22.09
C HIS A 67 -2.43 4.27 21.77
N MET A 68 -2.01 4.33 20.51
CA MET A 68 -0.74 3.75 20.05
C MET A 68 0.46 4.38 20.77
N VAL A 69 0.46 5.70 20.98
CA VAL A 69 1.55 6.39 21.70
C VAL A 69 1.59 5.97 23.16
N ILE A 70 0.42 5.87 23.82
CA ILE A 70 0.34 5.41 25.22
C ILE A 70 0.86 3.98 25.34
N GLU A 71 0.43 3.09 24.45
CA GLU A 71 0.86 1.70 24.46
C GLU A 71 2.37 1.59 24.23
N ALA A 72 2.93 2.33 23.28
CA ALA A 72 4.36 2.35 23.02
C ALA A 72 5.18 2.85 24.22
N LYS A 73 4.76 3.96 24.86
CA LYS A 73 5.41 4.48 26.08
C LYS A 73 5.33 3.45 27.22
N THR A 74 4.18 2.84 27.42
CA THR A 74 3.97 1.82 28.47
C THR A 74 4.83 0.58 28.24
N ASN A 75 4.88 0.07 27.00
CA ASN A 75 5.70 -1.08 26.65
C ASN A 75 7.19 -0.79 26.85
N ARG A 76 7.63 0.43 26.49
CA ARG A 76 9.01 0.88 26.72
C ARG A 76 9.34 0.91 28.22
N GLU A 77 8.49 1.49 29.05
CA GLU A 77 8.66 1.51 30.51
C GLU A 77 8.71 0.10 31.10
N ILE A 78 7.79 -0.79 30.69
CA ILE A 78 7.76 -2.19 31.13
C ILE A 78 9.08 -2.88 30.76
N MET A 79 9.59 -2.63 29.55
CA MET A 79 10.81 -3.27 29.09
C MET A 79 12.06 -2.71 29.77
N GLU A 80 12.12 -1.41 30.04
CA GLU A 80 13.18 -0.81 30.86
C GLU A 80 13.23 -1.46 32.24
N ILE A 81 12.06 -1.67 32.87
CA ILE A 81 11.96 -2.39 34.14
C ILE A 81 12.42 -3.84 33.99
N GLN A 82 11.98 -4.56 32.97
CA GLN A 82 12.40 -5.95 32.72
C GLN A 82 13.91 -6.05 32.51
N ASN A 83 14.51 -5.14 31.75
CA ASN A 83 15.93 -5.10 31.48
C ASN A 83 16.78 -4.83 32.73
N LEU A 84 16.24 -4.10 33.74
CA LEU A 84 16.91 -3.95 35.03
C LEU A 84 16.98 -5.25 35.85
N TYR A 85 16.07 -6.19 35.61
CA TYR A 85 16.00 -7.48 36.30
C TYR A 85 16.51 -8.65 35.45
N ALA A 86 16.74 -8.45 34.15
CA ALA A 86 17.23 -9.47 33.25
C ALA A 86 18.74 -9.69 33.43
N ALA A 87 19.12 -10.93 33.78
CA ALA A 87 20.49 -11.38 33.70
C ALA A 87 20.74 -11.93 32.28
N ASP A 88 21.49 -11.18 31.47
CA ASP A 88 21.99 -11.51 30.11
C ASP A 88 20.99 -11.70 28.95
N ASP A 89 19.69 -11.87 29.17
CA ASP A 89 18.67 -12.07 28.10
C ASP A 89 17.80 -10.82 27.82
N ALA A 90 18.33 -9.63 28.04
CA ALA A 90 17.60 -8.37 27.81
C ALA A 90 17.29 -8.17 26.31
N ILE A 91 16.01 -7.93 25.98
CA ILE A 91 15.61 -7.55 24.61
C ILE A 91 16.15 -6.14 24.35
N PRO A 92 16.90 -5.91 23.25
CA PRO A 92 17.38 -4.58 22.90
C PRO A 92 16.21 -3.60 22.71
N LEU A 93 16.30 -2.41 23.32
CA LEU A 93 15.33 -1.33 23.09
C LEU A 93 15.25 -0.89 21.62
N GLU A 94 16.26 -1.20 20.82
CA GLU A 94 16.39 -0.83 19.41
C GLU A 94 15.47 -1.62 18.46
N ASP A 95 14.82 -2.69 18.94
CA ASP A 95 13.94 -3.54 18.11
C ASP A 95 12.50 -3.01 18.01
N PHE A 96 12.17 -1.90 18.67
CA PHE A 96 10.83 -1.31 18.61
C PHE A 96 10.73 -0.22 17.55
N PRO A 97 9.63 -0.17 16.78
CA PRO A 97 9.45 0.86 15.77
C PRO A 97 9.31 2.23 16.42
N GLU A 98 10.00 3.22 15.85
CA GLU A 98 9.84 4.61 16.27
C GLU A 98 8.48 5.15 15.84
N ILE A 99 7.79 5.86 16.74
CA ILE A 99 6.52 6.51 16.41
C ILE A 99 6.76 8.01 16.20
N TRP A 100 6.30 8.52 15.06
CA TRP A 100 6.39 9.92 14.67
C TRP A 100 4.98 10.48 14.39
N ILE A 101 4.75 11.73 14.75
CA ILE A 101 3.48 12.44 14.59
C ILE A 101 3.78 13.80 13.98
N ASP A 102 3.26 14.06 12.78
CA ASP A 102 3.48 15.30 12.02
C ASP A 102 4.97 15.71 11.92
N GLY A 103 5.87 14.73 11.85
CA GLY A 103 7.31 14.96 11.76
C GLY A 103 8.02 15.17 13.10
N GLU A 104 7.34 15.00 14.24
CA GLU A 104 7.94 15.00 15.57
C GLU A 104 7.90 13.60 16.20
N ASN A 105 8.93 13.26 16.96
CA ASN A 105 8.97 11.97 17.64
C ASN A 105 7.96 11.94 18.79
N ALA A 106 7.14 10.90 18.88
CA ALA A 106 6.06 10.77 19.85
C ALA A 106 6.52 10.72 21.32
N GLU A 107 7.82 10.49 21.58
CA GLU A 107 8.40 10.65 22.91
C GLU A 107 8.33 12.10 23.40
N LEU A 108 8.47 13.07 22.48
CA LEU A 108 8.50 14.50 22.77
C LEU A 108 7.12 15.18 22.67
N VAL A 109 6.17 14.55 21.98
CA VAL A 109 4.81 15.07 21.77
C VAL A 109 3.96 14.90 23.02
N GLU A 110 3.28 15.96 23.45
CA GLU A 110 2.26 15.88 24.48
C GLU A 110 0.93 15.39 23.89
N PHE A 111 0.20 14.54 24.62
CA PHE A 111 -1.08 13.99 24.13
C PHE A 111 -2.14 15.07 23.82
N THR A 112 -1.99 16.25 24.42
CA THR A 112 -2.83 17.43 24.20
C THR A 112 -2.67 18.04 22.81
N GLU A 113 -1.56 17.75 22.14
CA GLU A 113 -1.23 18.26 20.80
C GLU A 113 -1.87 17.40 19.70
N ILE A 114 -2.35 16.21 20.03
CA ILE A 114 -3.02 15.29 19.09
C ILE A 114 -4.53 15.52 19.16
N ASP A 115 -5.13 16.03 18.09
CA ASP A 115 -6.59 16.16 18.00
C ASP A 115 -7.27 14.78 17.88
N PRO A 116 -8.05 14.34 18.87
CA PRO A 116 -8.65 13.00 18.89
C PRO A 116 -9.72 12.78 17.81
N ALA A 117 -10.35 13.86 17.31
CA ALA A 117 -11.41 13.79 16.31
C ALA A 117 -10.87 13.85 14.87
N ARG A 118 -9.58 14.15 14.70
CA ARG A 118 -8.93 14.30 13.39
C ARG A 118 -8.49 12.94 12.85
N TYR A 119 -8.36 12.85 11.53
CA TYR A 119 -7.83 11.68 10.85
C TYR A 119 -6.37 11.91 10.46
N TYR A 120 -5.54 10.89 10.70
CA TYR A 120 -4.12 10.87 10.37
C TYR A 120 -3.88 9.78 9.33
N HIS A 121 -3.05 10.08 8.36
CA HIS A 121 -2.45 9.12 7.44
C HIS A 121 -1.35 8.37 8.17
N VAL A 122 -1.32 7.04 8.00
CA VAL A 122 -0.26 6.19 8.53
C VAL A 122 0.69 5.80 7.43
N HIS A 123 1.98 6.01 7.66
CA HIS A 123 3.06 5.50 6.82
C HIS A 123 3.96 4.56 7.63
N TYR A 124 4.37 3.46 7.02
CA TYR A 124 5.23 2.46 7.63
C TYR A 124 6.57 2.40 6.89
N ASP A 125 7.65 2.77 7.57
CA ASP A 125 9.00 2.52 7.08
C ASP A 125 9.42 1.12 7.53
N THR A 126 9.95 0.34 6.59
CA THR A 126 10.42 -1.03 6.83
C THR A 126 11.90 -1.19 6.49
N ASP A 127 12.58 -2.08 7.22
CA ASP A 127 13.94 -2.49 6.88
C ASP A 127 13.98 -3.43 5.66
N PHE A 128 15.18 -3.79 5.21
CA PHE A 128 15.39 -4.72 4.10
C PHE A 128 14.89 -6.15 4.35
N ARG A 129 14.44 -6.46 5.58
CA ARG A 129 13.89 -7.75 6.00
C ARG A 129 12.36 -7.70 6.15
N GLY A 130 11.75 -6.52 5.97
CA GLY A 130 10.31 -6.28 6.12
C GLY A 130 9.86 -5.98 7.54
N ASN A 131 10.76 -5.75 8.49
CA ASN A 131 10.41 -5.33 9.84
C ASN A 131 10.06 -3.84 9.84
N ILE A 132 9.01 -3.45 10.55
CA ILE A 132 8.64 -2.04 10.71
C ILE A 132 9.66 -1.38 11.64
N ILE A 133 10.36 -0.36 11.13
CA ILE A 133 11.33 0.42 11.90
C ILE A 133 10.76 1.77 12.35
N ARG A 134 9.76 2.30 11.62
CA ARG A 134 9.11 3.55 11.96
C ARG A 134 7.66 3.59 11.49
N ILE A 135 6.81 4.21 12.31
CA ILE A 135 5.42 4.50 12.03
C ILE A 135 5.24 6.02 12.05
N ASP A 136 4.84 6.62 10.94
CA ASP A 136 4.59 8.06 10.82
C ASP A 136 3.09 8.35 10.69
N TYR A 137 2.57 9.14 11.62
CA TYR A 137 1.21 9.65 11.62
C TYR A 137 1.21 11.11 11.15
N SER A 138 0.70 11.39 9.95
CA SER A 138 0.67 12.75 9.44
C SER A 138 -0.72 13.16 8.99
N ILE A 139 -1.02 14.46 9.03
CA ILE A 139 -2.36 14.94 8.66
C ILE A 139 -2.47 15.29 7.15
N ARG A 140 -1.49 14.89 6.33
CA ARG A 140 -1.41 15.20 4.89
C ARG A 140 -1.59 13.99 3.99
#